data_AF-X5XH14-F1
#
_entry.id   AF-X5XH14-F1
#
_cell.length_a   1.000
_cell.length_b   1.000
_cell.length_c   1.000
_cell.angle_alpha   90.00
_cell.angle_beta   90.00
_cell.angle_gamma   90.00
#
_symmetry.space_group_name_H-M   'P 1'
#
loop_
_entity.id
_entity.type
_entity.pdbx_description
1 polymer ?
#
loop_
_entity_poly.entity_id
_entity_poly.type
_entity_poly.pdbx_seq_one_letter_code
_entity_poly.pdbx_strand_id
1 'polypeptide(L)'
;MKPGTALPGSVPQPENFHDRLNRLTNLLHDEDERGLVLTSAAFAEDLLGWLIRAYLVDVKSSSELLDGFNAPLGTLSSRTKGAHALGLLSRDQFTDLEHLRKIRNEFAHNWEGCSFERQDIADRIARLCPTRIPSGNGDDDATPKNKLRSSISCILTELDVLTRLIGEERRRIQPQAMHLSLTPVTKRPPIK
;
A
#
# COMPACT_ATOMS: atom_id res chain seq x y z
N MET A 1 -33.77 38.46 -6.32
CA MET A 1 -32.47 38.26 -6.99
C MET A 1 -32.50 36.91 -7.68
N LYS A 2 -32.49 36.90 -9.02
CA LYS A 2 -32.23 35.68 -9.80
C LYS A 2 -30.72 35.38 -9.79
N PRO A 3 -30.33 34.15 -10.15
CA PRO A 3 -29.17 33.43 -9.63
C PRO A 3 -27.88 33.72 -10.40
N GLY A 4 -26.75 33.62 -9.69
CA GLY A 4 -25.41 33.59 -10.30
C GLY A 4 -25.12 32.23 -10.92
N THR A 5 -24.84 32.26 -12.21
CA THR A 5 -24.48 31.16 -13.11
C THR A 5 -23.09 30.55 -12.84
N ALA A 6 -23.09 29.22 -12.70
CA ALA A 6 -22.11 28.16 -13.04
C ALA A 6 -20.58 28.34 -12.86
N LEU A 7 -19.96 27.29 -12.29
CA LEU A 7 -18.81 26.63 -12.94
C LEU A 7 -19.13 25.15 -13.17
N PRO A 8 -18.96 24.63 -14.41
CA PRO A 8 -19.14 23.22 -14.74
C PRO A 8 -17.86 22.43 -14.45
N GLY A 9 -18.00 21.23 -13.90
CA GLY A 9 -16.91 20.25 -13.83
C GLY A 9 -16.05 20.31 -12.57
N SER A 10 -16.65 20.15 -11.40
CA SER A 10 -15.86 19.68 -10.25
C SER A 10 -15.36 18.27 -10.58
N VAL A 11 -14.12 18.19 -11.05
CA VAL A 11 -13.32 16.96 -11.04
C VAL A 11 -13.53 16.33 -9.66
N PRO A 12 -13.97 15.06 -9.56
CA PRO A 12 -14.02 14.40 -8.26
C PRO A 12 -12.67 14.60 -7.60
N GLN A 13 -12.65 15.22 -6.42
CA GLN A 13 -11.41 15.33 -5.64
C GLN A 13 -10.81 13.92 -5.57
N PRO A 14 -9.52 13.72 -5.87
CA PRO A 14 -8.92 12.40 -5.75
C PRO A 14 -9.19 11.93 -4.33
N GLU A 15 -9.98 10.88 -4.24
CA GLU A 15 -10.58 10.40 -3.00
C GLU A 15 -9.51 10.21 -1.93
N ASN A 16 -9.72 10.77 -0.73
CA ASN A 16 -8.73 10.66 0.35
C ASN A 16 -8.50 9.17 0.68
N PHE A 17 -7.24 8.74 0.68
CA PHE A 17 -6.88 7.35 0.89
C PHE A 17 -7.36 6.81 2.24
N HIS A 18 -7.36 7.66 3.27
CA HIS A 18 -7.92 7.28 4.57
C HIS A 18 -9.40 6.87 4.47
N ASP A 19 -10.18 7.60 3.68
CA ASP A 19 -11.59 7.25 3.45
C ASP A 19 -11.70 5.96 2.63
N ARG A 20 -10.78 5.72 1.68
CA ARG A 20 -10.70 4.45 0.93
C ARG A 20 -10.37 3.29 1.86
N LEU A 21 -9.44 3.47 2.78
CA LEU A 21 -9.05 2.48 3.78
C LEU A 21 -10.23 2.17 4.71
N ASN A 22 -10.93 3.19 5.22
CA ASN A 22 -12.11 2.99 6.07
C ASN A 22 -13.25 2.25 5.34
N ARG A 23 -13.47 2.56 4.06
CA ARG A 23 -14.43 1.79 3.25
C ARG A 23 -13.96 0.37 3.00
N LEU A 24 -12.68 0.18 2.71
CA LEU A 24 -12.09 -1.14 2.52
C LEU A 24 -12.27 -1.99 3.77
N THR A 25 -11.88 -1.51 4.95
CA THR A 25 -11.99 -2.29 6.18
C THR A 25 -13.43 -2.71 6.49
N ASN A 26 -14.41 -1.86 6.19
CA ASN A 26 -15.82 -2.21 6.24
C ASN A 26 -16.19 -3.27 5.21
N LEU A 27 -15.78 -3.10 3.95
CA LEU A 27 -16.06 -4.03 2.86
C LEU A 27 -15.47 -5.42 3.14
N LEU A 28 -14.24 -5.49 3.65
CA LEU A 28 -13.55 -6.75 3.97
C LEU A 28 -14.27 -7.60 5.03
N HIS A 29 -15.22 -7.02 5.79
CA HIS A 29 -16.03 -7.76 6.73
C HIS A 29 -17.00 -8.73 6.02
N ASP A 30 -17.58 -8.28 4.90
CA ASP A 30 -18.67 -8.97 4.23
C ASP A 30 -18.21 -9.81 3.03
N GLU A 31 -16.95 -9.66 2.63
CA GLU A 31 -16.35 -10.44 1.54
C GLU A 31 -16.20 -11.93 1.87
N ASP A 32 -16.27 -12.77 0.85
CA ASP A 32 -15.84 -14.17 0.93
C ASP A 32 -14.31 -14.28 1.02
N GLU A 33 -13.77 -15.49 1.18
CA GLU A 33 -12.31 -15.70 1.33
C GLU A 33 -11.53 -15.15 0.13
N ARG A 34 -12.08 -15.32 -1.08
CA ARG A 34 -11.46 -14.90 -2.33
C ARG A 34 -11.48 -13.38 -2.46
N GLY A 35 -12.63 -12.75 -2.24
CA GLY A 35 -12.82 -11.32 -2.25
C GLY A 35 -11.93 -10.64 -1.21
N LEU A 36 -11.85 -11.19 0.00
CA LEU A 36 -10.96 -10.71 1.06
C LEU A 36 -9.50 -10.70 0.59
N VAL A 37 -9.00 -11.82 0.05
CA VAL A 37 -7.59 -11.94 -0.39
C VAL A 37 -7.28 -11.05 -1.59
N LEU A 38 -8.11 -11.11 -2.64
CA LEU A 38 -7.85 -10.39 -3.89
C LEU A 38 -7.93 -8.88 -3.68
N THR A 39 -8.97 -8.41 -2.97
CA THR A 39 -9.18 -6.99 -2.69
C THR A 39 -8.07 -6.45 -1.78
N SER A 40 -7.73 -7.19 -0.72
CA SER A 40 -6.63 -6.80 0.18
C SER A 40 -5.30 -6.66 -0.55
N ALA A 41 -4.97 -7.61 -1.42
CA ALA A 41 -3.71 -7.60 -2.16
C ALA A 41 -3.64 -6.48 -3.21
N ALA A 42 -4.74 -6.21 -3.91
CA ALA A 42 -4.83 -5.09 -4.86
C ALA A 42 -4.65 -3.75 -4.13
N PHE A 43 -5.30 -3.59 -2.97
CA PHE A 43 -5.19 -2.37 -2.19
C PHE A 43 -3.80 -2.19 -1.58
N ALA A 44 -3.17 -3.27 -1.11
CA ALA A 44 -1.78 -3.24 -0.64
C ALA A 44 -0.81 -2.84 -1.76
N GLU A 45 -1.01 -3.36 -2.98
CA GLU A 45 -0.20 -3.01 -4.15
C GLU A 45 -0.28 -1.51 -4.45
N ASP A 46 -1.49 -0.96 -4.50
CA ASP A 46 -1.72 0.48 -4.65
C ASP A 46 -0.97 1.23 -3.56
N LEU A 47 -1.26 0.96 -2.29
CA LEU A 47 -0.72 1.69 -1.14
C LEU A 47 0.81 1.70 -1.10
N LEU A 48 1.46 0.57 -1.40
CA LEU A 48 2.91 0.53 -1.51
C LEU A 48 3.44 1.46 -2.61
N GLY A 49 2.72 1.57 -3.72
CA GLY A 49 3.04 2.51 -4.80
C GLY A 49 2.97 3.96 -4.32
N TRP A 50 1.92 4.32 -3.59
CA TRP A 50 1.76 5.65 -2.98
C TRP A 50 2.85 5.93 -1.93
N LEU A 51 3.16 4.96 -1.08
CA LEU A 51 4.21 5.07 -0.06
C LEU A 51 5.58 5.32 -0.70
N ILE A 52 5.95 4.53 -1.71
CA ILE A 52 7.21 4.71 -2.43
C ILE A 52 7.23 6.06 -3.14
N ARG A 53 6.13 6.44 -3.81
CA ARG A 53 5.99 7.76 -4.47
C ARG A 53 6.18 8.92 -3.49
N ALA A 54 5.56 8.82 -2.32
CA ALA A 54 5.68 9.83 -1.28
C ALA A 54 7.13 9.97 -0.79
N TYR A 55 7.87 8.86 -0.73
CA TYR A 55 9.25 8.85 -0.26
C TYR A 55 10.29 9.31 -1.29
N LEU A 56 10.13 8.96 -2.58
CA LEU A 56 11.10 9.27 -3.62
C LEU A 56 11.21 10.78 -3.93
N VAL A 57 12.31 11.17 -4.57
CA VAL A 57 12.47 12.53 -5.11
C VAL A 57 11.38 12.79 -6.13
N ASP A 58 10.80 14.00 -6.14
CA ASP A 58 9.76 14.39 -7.10
C ASP A 58 10.36 14.71 -8.46
N VAL A 59 10.63 13.67 -9.24
CA VAL A 59 11.20 13.78 -10.58
C VAL A 59 10.52 12.78 -11.52
N LYS A 60 10.60 13.04 -12.82
CA LYS A 60 10.01 12.19 -13.86
C LYS A 60 10.43 10.73 -13.73
N SER A 61 11.71 10.47 -13.46
CA SER A 61 12.24 9.10 -13.33
C SER A 61 11.58 8.33 -12.18
N SER A 62 11.22 9.00 -11.08
CA SER A 62 10.48 8.36 -9.97
C SER A 62 9.09 7.91 -10.41
N SER A 63 8.42 8.71 -11.25
CA SER A 63 7.12 8.34 -11.80
C SER A 63 7.22 7.21 -12.83
N GLU A 64 8.24 7.22 -13.69
CA GLU A 64 8.50 6.15 -14.66
C GLU A 64 8.80 4.81 -13.98
N LEU A 65 9.45 4.82 -12.81
CA LEU A 65 9.69 3.61 -12.02
C LEU A 65 8.42 2.94 -11.50
N LEU A 66 7.37 3.73 -11.22
CA LEU A 66 6.14 3.28 -10.57
C LEU A 66 5.00 3.02 -11.55
N ASP A 67 4.79 3.93 -12.50
CA ASP A 67 3.63 3.98 -13.40
C ASP A 67 4.04 4.00 -14.89
N GLY A 68 5.33 3.92 -15.19
CA GLY A 68 5.82 3.83 -16.56
C GLY A 68 5.39 2.54 -17.26
N PHE A 69 5.47 2.53 -18.59
CA PHE A 69 5.30 1.30 -19.36
C PHE A 69 6.36 0.28 -18.94
N ASN A 70 5.93 -0.92 -18.53
CA ASN A 70 6.80 -1.93 -17.93
C ASN A 70 7.58 -1.43 -16.69
N ALA A 71 6.91 -0.62 -15.85
CA ALA A 71 7.44 -0.07 -14.62
C ALA A 71 8.11 -1.16 -13.74
N PRO A 72 9.40 -1.01 -13.37
CA PRO A 72 10.10 -1.96 -12.51
C PRO A 72 9.45 -2.15 -11.13
N LEU A 73 8.74 -1.14 -10.63
CA LEU A 73 7.97 -1.17 -9.38
C LEU A 73 6.46 -1.17 -9.65
N GLY A 74 6.02 -1.86 -10.72
CA GLY A 74 4.62 -1.90 -11.16
C GLY A 74 3.76 -3.01 -10.54
N THR A 75 4.34 -3.96 -9.80
CA THR A 75 3.62 -5.11 -9.21
C THR A 75 3.75 -5.17 -7.70
N LEU A 76 2.85 -5.90 -7.02
CA LEU A 76 2.88 -6.14 -5.58
C LEU A 76 4.24 -6.70 -5.15
N SER A 77 4.79 -7.68 -5.88
CA SER A 77 6.10 -8.26 -5.51
C SER A 77 7.22 -7.23 -5.60
N SER A 78 7.29 -6.48 -6.71
CA SER A 78 8.33 -5.48 -6.90
C SER A 78 8.19 -4.32 -5.91
N ARG A 79 6.97 -3.87 -5.61
CA ARG A 79 6.72 -2.79 -4.66
C ARG A 79 7.04 -3.22 -3.23
N THR A 80 6.64 -4.41 -2.80
CA THR A 80 7.00 -4.95 -1.48
C THR A 80 8.52 -5.05 -1.30
N LYS A 81 9.24 -5.59 -2.29
CA LYS A 81 10.71 -5.67 -2.27
C LYS A 81 11.36 -4.29 -2.29
N GLY A 82 10.89 -3.39 -3.15
CA GLY A 82 11.40 -2.02 -3.26
C GLY A 82 11.22 -1.23 -1.98
N ALA A 83 10.03 -1.24 -1.40
CA ALA A 83 9.74 -0.55 -0.14
C ALA A 83 10.59 -1.09 1.02
N HIS A 84 10.76 -2.41 1.12
CA HIS A 84 11.64 -3.00 2.14
C HIS A 84 13.11 -2.62 1.92
N ALA A 85 13.62 -2.66 0.69
CA ALA A 85 14.99 -2.27 0.38
C ALA A 85 15.26 -0.77 0.64
N LEU A 86 14.23 0.08 0.49
CA LEU A 86 14.28 1.51 0.83
C LEU A 86 14.15 1.78 2.34
N GLY A 87 13.94 0.75 3.16
CA GLY A 87 13.73 0.89 4.62
C GLY A 87 12.35 1.43 5.00
N LEU A 88 11.37 1.38 4.09
CA LEU A 88 9.99 1.83 4.34
C LEU A 88 9.12 0.75 4.97
N LEU A 89 9.59 -0.50 4.97
CA LEU A 89 8.92 -1.62 5.62
C LEU A 89 9.84 -2.20 6.68
N SER A 90 9.27 -2.57 7.83
CA SER A 90 9.93 -3.46 8.77
C SER A 90 10.03 -4.88 8.19
N ARG A 91 10.88 -5.72 8.80
CA ARG A 91 11.01 -7.13 8.42
C ARG A 91 9.68 -7.89 8.53
N ASP A 92 8.91 -7.60 9.58
CA ASP A 92 7.63 -8.25 9.86
C ASP A 92 6.60 -7.83 8.80
N GLN A 93 6.49 -6.53 8.52
CA GLN A 93 5.61 -6.01 7.48
C GLN A 93 5.92 -6.59 6.09
N PHE A 94 7.22 -6.68 5.75
CA PHE A 94 7.65 -7.32 4.51
C PHE A 94 7.25 -8.79 4.44
N THR A 95 7.43 -9.52 5.55
CA THR A 95 7.09 -10.95 5.64
C THR A 95 5.60 -11.19 5.48
N ASP A 96 4.76 -10.38 6.14
CA ASP A 96 3.30 -10.43 6.04
C ASP A 96 2.81 -10.14 4.62
N LEU A 97 3.36 -9.11 3.95
CA LEU A 97 3.02 -8.79 2.56
C LEU A 97 3.44 -9.92 1.59
N GLU A 98 4.56 -10.61 1.85
CA GLU A 98 4.96 -11.78 1.07
C GLU A 98 4.06 -13.00 1.32
N HIS A 99 3.55 -13.18 2.54
CA HIS A 99 2.51 -14.16 2.83
C HIS A 99 1.22 -13.84 2.07
N LEU A 100 0.72 -12.60 2.15
CA LEU A 100 -0.45 -12.13 1.41
C LEU A 100 -0.28 -12.34 -0.09
N ARG A 101 0.88 -11.98 -0.66
CA ARG A 101 1.17 -12.17 -2.08
C ARG A 101 1.08 -13.65 -2.49
N LYS A 102 1.65 -14.56 -1.68
CA LYS A 102 1.61 -16.00 -1.97
C LYS A 102 0.19 -16.53 -1.88
N ILE A 103 -0.56 -16.17 -0.83
CA ILE A 103 -1.97 -16.54 -0.68
C ILE A 103 -2.77 -16.01 -1.89
N ARG A 104 -2.59 -14.73 -2.27
CA ARG A 104 -3.22 -14.15 -3.45
C ARG A 104 -2.94 -14.93 -4.71
N ASN A 105 -1.70 -15.35 -4.94
CA ASN A 105 -1.35 -16.10 -6.14
C ASN A 105 -2.09 -17.44 -6.20
N GLU A 106 -2.25 -18.12 -5.07
CA GLU A 106 -3.06 -19.34 -4.98
C GLU A 106 -4.53 -19.07 -5.32
N PHE A 107 -5.12 -18.02 -4.76
CA PHE A 107 -6.49 -17.60 -5.07
C PHE A 107 -6.67 -17.04 -6.48
N ALA A 108 -5.63 -16.53 -7.13
CA ALA A 108 -5.72 -16.00 -8.49
C ALA A 108 -5.57 -17.09 -9.56
N HIS A 109 -4.72 -18.08 -9.33
CA HIS A 109 -4.41 -19.12 -10.33
C HIS A 109 -5.20 -20.42 -10.14
N ASN A 110 -5.68 -20.71 -8.93
CA ASN A 110 -6.54 -21.86 -8.69
C ASN A 110 -8.01 -21.40 -8.64
N TRP A 111 -8.74 -21.65 -9.71
CA TRP A 111 -10.15 -21.24 -9.82
C TRP A 111 -11.08 -22.17 -9.01
N GLU A 112 -10.71 -23.44 -8.85
CA GLU A 112 -11.45 -24.46 -8.09
C GLU A 112 -10.63 -24.95 -6.88
N GLY A 113 -11.27 -25.14 -5.72
CA GLY A 113 -10.66 -25.80 -4.55
C GLY A 113 -9.65 -24.99 -3.73
N CYS A 114 -9.58 -23.66 -3.89
CA CYS A 114 -8.78 -22.80 -3.02
C CYS A 114 -9.63 -22.27 -1.87
N SER A 115 -9.24 -22.58 -0.62
CA SER A 115 -9.92 -22.11 0.59
C SER A 115 -8.92 -21.93 1.74
N PHE A 116 -9.34 -21.27 2.82
CA PHE A 116 -8.54 -21.14 4.05
C PHE A 116 -8.39 -22.45 4.83
N GLU A 117 -9.17 -23.48 4.51
CA GLU A 117 -9.02 -24.83 5.08
C GLU A 117 -7.82 -25.58 4.49
N ARG A 118 -7.32 -25.14 3.32
CA ARG A 118 -6.14 -25.75 2.70
C ARG A 118 -4.92 -25.50 3.56
N GLN A 119 -4.24 -26.57 3.98
CA GLN A 119 -3.18 -26.52 5.00
C GLN A 119 -2.10 -25.48 4.70
N ASP A 120 -1.63 -25.39 3.46
CA ASP A 120 -0.58 -24.46 3.06
C ASP A 120 -1.02 -22.98 3.15
N ILE A 121 -2.31 -22.71 2.95
CA ILE A 121 -2.92 -21.37 3.09
C ILE A 121 -3.12 -21.06 4.57
N ALA A 122 -3.72 -21.99 5.33
CA ALA A 122 -3.92 -21.88 6.77
C ALA A 122 -2.59 -21.58 7.49
N ASP A 123 -1.52 -22.32 7.16
CA ASP A 123 -0.19 -22.14 7.73
C ASP A 123 0.41 -20.75 7.42
N ARG A 124 0.11 -20.19 6.24
CA ARG A 124 0.56 -18.84 5.89
C ARG A 124 -0.21 -17.78 6.67
N ILE A 125 -1.52 -17.95 6.82
CA ILE A 125 -2.37 -17.04 7.58
C ILE A 125 -1.96 -17.05 9.06
N ALA A 126 -1.71 -18.24 9.63
CA ALA A 126 -1.29 -18.40 11.01
C ALA A 126 0.06 -17.72 11.33
N ARG A 127 0.92 -17.54 10.33
CA ARG A 127 2.23 -16.87 10.47
C ARG A 127 2.16 -15.35 10.38
N LEU A 128 1.01 -14.79 9.98
CA LEU A 128 0.83 -13.34 9.95
C LEU A 128 0.95 -12.76 11.36
N CYS A 129 1.54 -11.57 11.47
CA CYS A 129 1.61 -10.89 12.76
C CYS A 129 0.20 -10.67 13.34
N PRO A 130 0.00 -10.88 14.65
CA PRO A 130 -1.28 -10.57 15.29
C PRO A 130 -1.61 -9.09 15.16
N THR A 131 -2.91 -8.81 15.01
CA THR A 131 -3.37 -7.41 14.98
C THR A 131 -2.95 -6.70 16.27
N ARG A 132 -2.47 -5.46 16.12
CA ARG A 132 -2.24 -4.54 17.23
C ARG A 132 -3.44 -3.63 17.50
N ILE A 133 -4.46 -3.76 16.66
CA ILE A 133 -5.73 -3.04 16.72
C ILE A 133 -6.79 -4.09 17.07
N PRO A 134 -7.01 -4.38 18.37
CA PRO A 134 -8.03 -5.34 18.77
C PRO A 134 -9.43 -4.78 18.45
N SER A 135 -10.27 -5.61 17.84
CA SER A 135 -11.70 -5.39 17.81
C SER A 135 -12.25 -5.52 19.23
N GLY A 136 -13.30 -4.75 19.54
CA GLY A 136 -13.92 -4.75 20.87
C GLY A 136 -14.45 -6.12 21.34
N ASN A 137 -14.53 -7.11 20.45
CA ASN A 137 -15.09 -8.43 20.73
C ASN A 137 -14.00 -9.51 20.96
N GLY A 138 -12.72 -9.21 20.77
CA GLY A 138 -11.60 -10.14 21.05
C GLY A 138 -11.46 -11.34 20.11
N ASP A 139 -12.20 -11.38 18.99
CA ASP A 139 -12.30 -12.51 18.06
C ASP A 139 -11.36 -12.39 16.84
N ASP A 140 -10.44 -11.42 16.85
CA ASP A 140 -9.65 -11.01 15.67
C ASP A 140 -8.74 -12.09 15.11
N ASP A 141 -8.34 -13.05 15.94
CA ASP A 141 -7.39 -14.10 15.56
C ASP A 141 -8.00 -15.51 15.71
N ALA A 142 -9.29 -15.62 16.02
CA ALA A 142 -9.91 -16.91 16.34
C ALA A 142 -10.17 -17.80 15.10
N THR A 143 -10.29 -17.20 13.92
CA THR A 143 -10.47 -17.91 12.65
C THR A 143 -9.43 -17.44 11.64
N PRO A 144 -9.04 -18.28 10.65
CA PRO A 144 -8.14 -17.84 9.58
C PRO A 144 -8.64 -16.59 8.84
N LYS A 145 -9.96 -16.49 8.63
CA LYS A 145 -10.58 -15.31 8.01
C LYS A 145 -10.40 -14.06 8.87
N ASN A 146 -10.70 -14.13 10.16
CA ASN A 146 -10.51 -13.01 11.06
C ASN A 146 -9.04 -12.62 11.15
N LYS A 147 -8.15 -13.59 11.31
CA LYS A 147 -6.70 -13.39 11.41
C LYS A 147 -6.17 -12.66 10.19
N LEU A 148 -6.47 -13.14 8.98
CA LEU A 148 -6.06 -12.49 7.75
C LEU A 148 -6.60 -11.05 7.69
N ARG A 149 -7.90 -10.87 7.93
CA ARG A 149 -8.55 -9.56 7.88
C ARG A 149 -7.92 -8.57 8.86
N SER A 150 -7.72 -8.97 10.11
CA SER A 150 -7.21 -8.12 11.19
C SER A 150 -5.73 -7.77 10.96
N SER A 151 -4.89 -8.75 10.65
CA SER A 151 -3.47 -8.56 10.32
C SER A 151 -3.30 -7.64 9.10
N ILE A 152 -4.07 -7.85 8.03
CA ILE A 152 -3.95 -7.02 6.84
C ILE A 152 -4.53 -5.61 7.04
N SER A 153 -5.62 -5.46 7.79
CA SER A 153 -6.13 -4.12 8.13
C SER A 153 -5.11 -3.32 8.95
N CYS A 154 -4.42 -3.99 9.88
CA CYS A 154 -3.36 -3.39 10.68
C CYS A 154 -2.20 -2.89 9.79
N ILE A 155 -1.63 -3.74 8.93
CA ILE A 155 -0.52 -3.32 8.07
C ILE A 155 -0.92 -2.21 7.10
N LEU A 156 -2.12 -2.26 6.50
CA LEU A 156 -2.59 -1.21 5.59
C LEU A 156 -2.75 0.13 6.32
N THR A 157 -3.19 0.10 7.58
CA THR A 157 -3.25 1.30 8.43
C THR A 157 -1.87 1.84 8.74
N GLU A 158 -0.90 0.99 9.08
CA GLU A 158 0.49 1.40 9.33
C GLU A 158 1.12 2.05 8.09
N LEU A 159 0.91 1.47 6.91
CA LEU A 159 1.42 2.00 5.64
C LEU A 159 0.75 3.33 5.25
N ASP A 160 -0.56 3.49 5.48
CA ASP A 160 -1.27 4.77 5.26
C ASP A 160 -0.71 5.87 6.16
N VAL A 161 -0.59 5.58 7.47
CA VAL A 161 -0.04 6.53 8.44
C VAL A 161 1.37 6.96 8.03
N LEU A 162 2.24 6.00 7.67
CA LEU A 162 3.59 6.32 7.22
C LEU A 162 3.61 7.16 5.94
N THR A 163 2.76 6.83 4.97
CA THR A 163 2.63 7.57 3.71
C THR A 163 2.26 9.03 3.97
N ARG A 164 1.30 9.27 4.87
CA ARG A 164 0.87 10.62 5.25
C ARG A 164 1.96 11.37 6.00
N LEU A 165 2.63 10.74 6.97
CA LEU A 165 3.74 11.37 7.70
C LEU A 165 4.87 11.80 6.75
N ILE A 166 5.22 10.97 5.76
CA ILE A 166 6.23 11.33 4.75
C ILE A 166 5.75 12.52 3.90
N GLY A 167 4.48 12.53 3.50
CA GLY A 167 3.87 13.58 2.69
C GLY A 167 3.77 14.93 3.41
N GLU A 168 3.17 14.94 4.61
CA GLU A 168 2.90 16.13 5.42
C GLU A 168 4.18 16.76 5.96
N GLU A 169 5.07 15.95 6.54
CA GLU A 169 6.32 16.43 7.11
C GLU A 169 7.43 16.62 6.07
N ARG A 170 7.12 16.43 4.77
CA ARG A 170 8.06 16.49 3.64
C ARG A 170 9.34 15.67 3.88
N ARG A 171 9.23 14.51 4.55
CA ARG A 171 10.35 13.58 4.80
C ARG A 171 10.77 12.79 3.55
N ARG A 172 10.68 13.42 2.38
CA ARG A 172 11.13 12.84 1.11
C ARG A 172 12.64 12.70 1.10
N ILE A 173 13.12 11.67 0.40
CA ILE A 173 14.54 11.49 0.15
C ILE A 173 15.09 12.71 -0.59
N GLN A 174 16.22 13.24 -0.14
CA GLN A 174 16.89 14.39 -0.74
C GLN A 174 17.99 13.91 -1.69
N PRO A 175 18.21 14.58 -2.84
CA PRO A 175 19.31 14.23 -3.74
C PRO A 175 20.68 14.38 -3.06
N GLN A 176 21.37 13.26 -2.89
CA GLN A 176 22.73 13.18 -2.32
C GLN A 176 23.86 13.23 -3.38
N ALA A 177 23.51 13.45 -4.65
CA ALA A 177 24.49 13.50 -5.73
C ALA A 177 25.53 14.61 -5.53
N MET A 178 26.81 14.26 -5.73
CA MET A 178 27.92 15.21 -5.76
C MET A 178 28.26 15.55 -7.21
N HIS A 179 28.36 16.83 -7.53
CA HIS A 179 28.81 17.30 -8.85
C HIS A 179 30.08 18.15 -8.66
N LEU A 180 31.22 17.61 -9.12
CA LEU A 180 32.49 18.34 -9.14
C LEU A 180 32.46 19.27 -10.36
N SER A 181 32.05 20.52 -10.15
CA SER A 181 32.06 21.56 -11.18
C SER A 181 33.11 22.62 -10.88
N LEU A 182 33.80 23.08 -11.93
CA LEU A 182 34.65 24.28 -11.88
C LEU A 182 33.82 25.57 -11.79
N THR A 183 32.52 25.51 -12.04
CA THR A 183 31.59 26.61 -11.78
C THR A 183 31.03 26.49 -10.36
N PRO A 184 31.12 27.53 -9.52
CA PRO A 184 30.56 27.52 -8.17
C PRO A 184 29.05 27.24 -8.22
N VAL A 185 28.55 26.40 -7.32
CA VAL A 185 27.10 26.14 -7.18
C VAL A 185 26.43 27.41 -6.63
N THR A 186 26.08 28.35 -7.51
CA THR A 186 25.20 29.46 -7.17
C THR A 186 23.80 28.88 -7.02
N LYS A 187 23.37 28.73 -5.76
CA LYS A 187 22.02 28.34 -5.29
C LYS A 187 21.19 27.50 -6.27
N ARG A 188 21.05 26.19 -5.96
CA ARG A 188 20.15 25.27 -6.66
C ARG A 188 18.82 25.98 -6.99
N PRO A 189 18.42 26.08 -8.26
CA PRO A 189 17.10 26.61 -8.61
C PRO A 189 16.03 25.72 -7.97
N PRO A 190 14.86 26.28 -7.61
CA PRO A 190 13.75 25.49 -7.09
C PRO A 190 13.36 24.43 -8.11
N ILE A 191 13.15 23.21 -7.62
CA ILE A 191 12.66 22.07 -8.39
C ILE A 191 11.34 22.53 -9.04
N LYS A 192 11.27 22.48 -10.38
CA LYS A 192 10.07 22.78 -11.16
C LYS A 192 9.11 21.61 -11.14
#